data_AF-A0A7Y5M7Q5-F1
#
_entry.id   AF-A0A7Y5M7Q5-F1
#
_cell.length_a   1.000
_cell.length_b   1.000
_cell.length_c   1.000
_cell.angle_alpha   90.00
_cell.angle_beta   90.00
_cell.angle_gamma   90.00
#
_symmetry.space_group_name_H-M   'P 1'
#
loop_
_entity.id
_entity.type
_entity.pdbx_description
1 polymer ?
#
loop_
_entity_poly.entity_id
_entity_poly.type
_entity_poly.pdbx_seq_one_letter_code
_entity_poly.pdbx_strand_id
1 'polypeptide(L)'
;LGASEGEALPVTERLLADRPDHIVPWGERRPPVERGNPANRWGFHMVLPAQAAHLGELHNLSIRRGTLTEEDRFKINEHIVQTIIMLSSLPFPPHLARVPDIAGTHHEKLDGTGYPRGLASEQLTLADRVIALADIFEALTAADRPYKPAKTLSESLAIMATMARQKHIDAEVFRFFLRSGVWRDYAERFLSPLQRDAVDVDALERALG
;
A
#
# COMPACT_ATOMS: atom_id res chain seq x y z
N LEU A 1 -22.69 -23.86 -7.13
CA LEU A 1 -23.42 -24.69 -8.11
C LEU A 1 -24.43 -23.80 -8.77
N GLY A 2 -24.28 -23.66 -10.08
CA GLY A 2 -24.74 -22.50 -10.79
C GLY A 2 -25.88 -22.70 -11.72
N ALA A 3 -26.78 -23.61 -11.36
CA ALA A 3 -28.04 -23.76 -12.05
C ALA A 3 -28.71 -22.37 -12.09
N SER A 4 -28.76 -21.81 -13.30
CA SER A 4 -29.71 -20.74 -13.57
C SER A 4 -31.09 -21.28 -13.14
N GLU A 5 -31.83 -20.50 -12.35
CA GLU A 5 -33.15 -20.92 -11.86
C GLU A 5 -34.03 -21.28 -13.06
N GLY A 6 -34.16 -22.58 -13.36
CA GLY A 6 -34.96 -23.07 -14.49
C GLY A 6 -34.31 -24.13 -15.39
N GLU A 7 -33.02 -24.45 -15.27
CA GLU A 7 -32.41 -25.51 -16.10
C GLU A 7 -32.69 -26.92 -15.56
N ALA A 8 -33.22 -27.80 -16.43
CA ALA A 8 -33.48 -29.19 -16.11
C ALA A 8 -32.16 -29.97 -15.95
N LEU A 9 -32.00 -30.64 -14.82
CA LEU A 9 -30.78 -31.40 -14.49
C LEU A 9 -30.76 -32.78 -15.18
N PRO A 10 -29.58 -33.27 -15.61
CA PRO A 10 -28.26 -32.65 -15.46
C PRO A 10 -27.96 -31.57 -16.52
N VAL A 11 -27.25 -30.51 -16.12
CA VAL A 11 -26.78 -29.43 -17.01
C VAL A 11 -25.26 -29.51 -17.21
N THR A 12 -24.79 -29.14 -18.39
CA THR A 12 -23.35 -29.01 -18.70
C THR A 12 -22.87 -27.60 -18.33
N GLU A 13 -21.92 -27.51 -17.40
CA GLU A 13 -21.27 -26.25 -17.03
C GLU A 13 -19.85 -26.17 -17.60
N ARG A 14 -19.35 -24.95 -17.83
CA ARG A 14 -17.95 -24.74 -18.20
C ARG A 14 -17.06 -24.92 -16.98
N LEU A 15 -15.87 -25.51 -17.18
CA LEU A 15 -14.89 -25.70 -16.11
C LEU A 15 -14.38 -24.37 -15.53
N LEU A 16 -14.20 -23.35 -16.39
CA LEU A 16 -13.86 -21.99 -15.97
C LEU A 16 -14.96 -21.03 -16.43
N ALA A 17 -15.57 -20.32 -15.49
CA ALA A 17 -16.64 -19.38 -15.80
C ALA A 17 -16.74 -18.22 -14.79
N ASP A 18 -17.00 -17.03 -15.33
CA ASP A 18 -17.54 -15.93 -14.54
C ASP A 18 -19.07 -16.04 -14.53
N ARG A 19 -19.66 -15.97 -13.33
CA ARG A 19 -21.10 -16.12 -13.14
C ARG A 19 -21.65 -14.92 -12.35
N PRO A 20 -22.93 -14.56 -12.52
CA PRO A 20 -23.50 -13.39 -11.84
C PRO A 20 -23.39 -13.44 -10.30
N ASP A 21 -23.48 -14.63 -9.71
CA ASP A 21 -23.32 -14.86 -8.26
C ASP A 21 -21.86 -14.77 -7.77
N HIS A 22 -20.89 -14.67 -8.68
CA HIS A 22 -19.51 -14.37 -8.33
C HIS A 22 -19.27 -12.87 -8.12
N ILE A 23 -20.23 -12.02 -8.49
CA ILE A 23 -20.12 -10.56 -8.37
C ILE A 23 -20.71 -10.12 -7.03
N VAL A 24 -19.89 -9.47 -6.21
CA VAL A 24 -20.33 -8.88 -4.94
C VAL A 24 -20.47 -7.37 -5.12
N PRO A 25 -21.70 -6.82 -5.13
CA PRO A 25 -21.91 -5.38 -5.24
C PRO A 25 -21.55 -4.64 -3.94
N TRP A 26 -21.30 -3.34 -4.03
CA TRP A 26 -20.97 -2.49 -2.86
C TRP A 26 -22.06 -2.43 -1.78
N GLY A 27 -23.34 -2.49 -2.19
CA GLY A 27 -24.47 -2.36 -1.27
C GLY A 27 -24.40 -1.12 -0.37
N GLU A 28 -24.92 -1.23 0.85
CA GLU A 28 -24.97 -0.14 1.83
C GLU A 28 -23.60 0.21 2.44
N ARG A 29 -22.62 -0.71 2.36
CA ARG A 29 -21.30 -0.57 2.97
C ARG A 29 -20.26 0.05 2.04
N ARG A 30 -20.71 0.77 1.01
CA ARG A 30 -19.83 1.49 0.07
C ARG A 30 -19.01 2.54 0.81
N PRO A 31 -17.67 2.47 0.80
CA PRO A 31 -16.84 3.38 1.59
C PRO A 31 -16.81 4.78 0.93
N PRO A 32 -16.82 5.86 1.72
CA PRO A 32 -16.91 7.22 1.20
C PRO A 32 -15.53 7.75 0.77
N VAL A 33 -14.93 7.15 -0.25
CA VAL A 33 -13.53 7.42 -0.65
C VAL A 33 -13.38 8.28 -1.91
N GLU A 34 -14.45 8.43 -2.68
CA GLU A 34 -14.44 9.18 -3.93
C GLU A 34 -14.45 10.69 -3.68
N ARG A 35 -13.82 11.44 -4.59
CA ARG A 35 -13.85 12.91 -4.57
C ARG A 35 -15.28 13.40 -4.80
N GLY A 36 -15.75 14.29 -3.94
CA GLY A 36 -17.09 14.88 -4.02
C GLY A 36 -18.20 14.05 -3.39
N ASN A 37 -17.91 12.87 -2.84
CA ASN A 37 -18.88 12.13 -2.03
C ASN A 37 -19.20 12.93 -0.74
N PRO A 38 -20.46 13.27 -0.44
CA PRO A 38 -20.81 14.10 0.72
C PRO A 38 -20.50 13.44 2.08
N ALA A 39 -20.41 12.11 2.13
CA ALA A 39 -19.99 11.39 3.33
C ALA A 39 -18.45 11.36 3.50
N ASN A 40 -17.69 11.76 2.49
CA ASN A 40 -16.23 11.83 2.54
C ASN A 40 -15.77 13.12 3.22
N ARG A 41 -15.74 13.10 4.55
CA ARG A 41 -15.25 14.21 5.39
C ARG A 41 -13.74 14.22 5.61
N TRP A 42 -13.02 13.23 5.10
CA TRP A 42 -11.58 13.05 5.33
C TRP A 42 -10.71 13.48 4.14
N GLY A 43 -11.33 13.93 3.05
CA GLY A 43 -10.62 14.39 1.85
C GLY A 43 -10.02 13.27 1.03
N PHE A 44 -10.57 12.04 1.09
CA PHE A 44 -10.09 10.93 0.27
C PHE A 44 -10.28 11.22 -1.22
N HIS A 45 -9.39 10.64 -2.02
CA HIS A 45 -9.36 10.74 -3.47
C HIS A 45 -8.97 9.38 -4.06
N MET A 46 -9.80 8.37 -3.81
CA MET A 46 -9.63 7.05 -4.38
C MET A 46 -10.71 6.78 -5.43
N VAL A 47 -10.39 5.89 -6.36
CA VAL A 47 -11.35 5.36 -7.34
C VAL A 47 -11.89 4.04 -6.81
N LEU A 48 -13.21 3.92 -6.70
CA LEU A 48 -13.83 2.65 -6.37
C LEU A 48 -13.86 1.74 -7.61
N PRO A 49 -13.53 0.44 -7.46
CA PRO A 49 -13.84 -0.53 -8.50
C PRO A 49 -15.36 -0.66 -8.67
N ALA A 50 -15.78 -1.16 -9.83
CA ALA A 50 -17.19 -1.26 -10.21
C ALA A 50 -18.04 -2.07 -9.21
N GLN A 51 -17.41 -3.07 -8.58
CA GLN A 51 -17.99 -3.98 -7.60
C GLN A 51 -17.07 -4.08 -6.37
N ALA A 52 -17.60 -4.56 -5.25
CA ALA A 52 -16.81 -4.72 -4.02
C ALA A 52 -15.86 -5.91 -4.11
N ALA A 53 -16.25 -6.99 -4.80
CA ALA A 53 -15.40 -8.13 -5.11
C ALA A 53 -15.90 -8.85 -6.36
N HIS A 54 -15.00 -9.51 -7.07
CA HIS A 54 -15.32 -10.38 -8.19
C HIS A 54 -14.63 -11.73 -8.02
N LEU A 55 -15.41 -12.74 -7.64
CA LEU A 55 -14.92 -14.09 -7.32
C LEU A 55 -14.85 -15.01 -8.56
N GLY A 56 -15.11 -14.47 -9.74
CA GLY A 56 -15.13 -15.24 -10.98
C GLY A 56 -13.75 -15.72 -11.41
N GLU A 57 -13.68 -16.97 -11.86
CA GLU A 57 -12.42 -17.65 -12.13
C GLU A 57 -11.69 -17.03 -13.33
N LEU A 58 -12.43 -16.70 -14.40
CA LEU A 58 -11.82 -16.12 -15.60
C LEU A 58 -11.31 -14.72 -15.32
N HIS A 59 -12.07 -13.88 -14.59
CA HIS A 59 -11.62 -12.56 -14.15
C HIS A 59 -10.32 -12.62 -13.37
N ASN A 60 -10.27 -13.48 -12.35
CA ASN A 60 -9.10 -13.62 -11.49
C ASN A 60 -7.88 -14.20 -12.23
N LEU A 61 -8.10 -15.11 -13.19
CA LEU A 61 -7.01 -15.70 -14.00
C LEU A 61 -6.58 -14.80 -15.17
N SER A 62 -7.37 -13.80 -15.55
CA SER A 62 -7.08 -12.89 -16.68
C SER A 62 -6.26 -11.65 -16.29
N ILE A 63 -5.82 -11.55 -15.03
CA ILE A 63 -4.99 -10.44 -14.57
C ILE A 63 -3.68 -10.38 -15.38
N ARG A 64 -3.38 -9.19 -15.93
CA ARG A 64 -2.21 -9.03 -16.83
C ARG A 64 -0.88 -8.96 -16.09
N ARG A 65 -0.88 -8.53 -14.81
CA ARG A 65 0.32 -8.34 -14.01
C ARG A 65 0.02 -8.49 -12.52
N GLY A 66 0.91 -9.15 -11.82
CA GLY A 66 0.78 -9.37 -10.37
C GLY A 66 -0.24 -10.46 -10.06
N THR A 67 -0.79 -10.42 -8.86
CA THR A 67 -1.70 -11.45 -8.32
C THR A 67 -3.01 -10.85 -7.80
N LEU A 68 -3.28 -9.57 -8.08
CA LEU A 68 -4.39 -8.82 -7.49
C LEU A 68 -5.22 -8.16 -8.58
N THR A 69 -6.53 -8.39 -8.52
CA THR A 69 -7.51 -7.64 -9.32
C THR A 69 -7.58 -6.18 -8.84
N GLU A 70 -8.40 -5.36 -9.50
CA GLU A 70 -8.67 -4.00 -9.06
C GLU A 70 -9.42 -3.98 -7.73
N GLU A 71 -10.37 -4.90 -7.57
CA GLU A 71 -11.13 -5.11 -6.34
C GLU A 71 -10.22 -5.52 -5.18
N ASP A 72 -9.34 -6.50 -5.38
CA ASP A 72 -8.42 -6.96 -4.34
C ASP A 72 -7.45 -5.86 -3.93
N ARG A 73 -6.90 -5.14 -4.91
CA ARG A 73 -5.99 -4.01 -4.66
C ARG A 73 -6.69 -2.89 -3.92
N PHE A 74 -7.93 -2.56 -4.28
CA PHE A 74 -8.74 -1.59 -3.54
C PHE A 74 -8.93 -2.05 -2.10
N LYS A 75 -9.32 -3.32 -1.89
CA LYS A 75 -9.60 -3.87 -0.57
C LYS A 75 -8.37 -3.85 0.34
N ILE A 76 -7.19 -4.12 -0.20
CA ILE A 76 -5.92 -3.98 0.52
C ILE A 76 -5.67 -2.52 0.86
N ASN A 77 -5.77 -1.60 -0.11
CA ASN A 77 -5.53 -0.17 0.12
C ASN A 77 -6.53 0.46 1.11
N GLU A 78 -7.73 -0.11 1.23
CA GLU A 78 -8.77 0.34 2.15
C GLU A 78 -8.32 0.36 3.62
N HIS A 79 -7.30 -0.43 4.00
CA HIS A 79 -6.80 -0.41 5.37
C HIS A 79 -6.38 0.99 5.84
N ILE A 80 -5.83 1.83 4.95
CA ILE A 80 -5.46 3.21 5.29
C ILE A 80 -6.68 4.09 5.50
N VAL A 81 -7.73 3.90 4.69
CA VAL A 81 -9.02 4.58 4.87
C VAL A 81 -9.58 4.25 6.24
N GLN A 82 -9.60 2.96 6.60
CA GLN A 82 -10.10 2.51 7.89
C GLN A 82 -9.26 3.04 9.05
N THR A 83 -7.92 3.06 8.93
CA THR A 83 -7.01 3.68 9.91
C THR A 83 -7.39 5.13 10.18
N ILE A 84 -7.57 5.94 9.14
CA ILE A 84 -7.94 7.35 9.30
C ILE A 84 -9.31 7.49 9.96
N ILE A 85 -10.32 6.72 9.53
CA ILE A 85 -11.68 6.78 10.09
C ILE A 85 -11.67 6.41 11.58
N MET A 86 -11.00 5.31 11.93
CA MET A 86 -10.92 4.82 13.31
C MET A 86 -10.17 5.81 14.20
N LEU A 87 -8.97 6.23 13.81
CA LEU A 87 -8.13 7.11 14.62
C LEU A 87 -8.73 8.52 14.74
N SER A 88 -9.38 9.04 13.69
CA SER A 88 -10.06 10.35 13.76
C SER A 88 -11.24 10.37 14.74
N SER A 89 -11.74 9.20 15.14
CA SER A 89 -12.84 9.07 16.10
C SER A 89 -12.36 9.01 17.56
N LEU A 90 -11.03 8.93 17.78
CA LEU A 90 -10.45 8.84 19.12
C LEU A 90 -10.16 10.24 19.70
N PRO A 91 -10.33 10.43 21.03
CA PRO A 91 -10.11 11.71 21.68
C PRO A 91 -8.62 11.95 21.98
N PHE A 92 -7.82 12.20 20.94
CA PHE A 92 -6.40 12.51 21.12
C PHE A 92 -6.20 13.86 21.84
N PRO A 93 -5.23 13.96 22.77
CA PRO A 93 -4.82 15.24 23.31
C PRO A 93 -4.20 16.12 22.21
N PRO A 94 -4.13 17.46 22.38
CA PRO A 94 -3.68 18.37 21.33
C PRO A 94 -2.32 18.04 20.71
N HIS A 95 -1.37 17.55 21.53
CA HIS A 95 -0.03 17.19 21.05
C HIS A 95 0.01 15.90 20.21
N LEU A 96 -1.07 15.10 20.20
CA LEU A 96 -1.26 13.90 19.37
C LEU A 96 -2.35 14.07 18.31
N ALA A 97 -2.88 15.28 18.12
CA ALA A 97 -3.99 15.52 17.19
C ALA A 97 -3.67 15.11 15.73
N ARG A 98 -2.38 15.05 15.35
CA ARG A 98 -1.92 14.65 14.02
C ARG A 98 -1.71 13.14 13.84
N VAL A 99 -1.88 12.32 14.87
CA VAL A 99 -1.69 10.86 14.78
C VAL A 99 -2.52 10.22 13.65
N PRO A 100 -3.83 10.55 13.47
CA PRO A 100 -4.61 9.99 12.37
C PRO A 100 -4.04 10.33 10.99
N ASP A 101 -3.51 11.54 10.82
CA ASP A 101 -2.91 11.96 9.56
C ASP A 101 -1.58 11.26 9.31
N ILE A 102 -0.66 11.27 10.28
CA ILE A 102 0.66 10.64 10.14
C ILE A 102 0.52 9.14 9.84
N ALA A 103 -0.38 8.46 10.56
CA ALA A 103 -0.69 7.05 10.31
C ALA A 103 -1.44 6.84 8.99
N GLY A 104 -2.16 7.84 8.50
CA GLY A 104 -2.94 7.77 7.27
C GLY A 104 -2.20 8.15 6.00
N THR A 105 -1.06 8.84 6.09
CA THR A 105 -0.34 9.39 4.94
C THR A 105 0.92 8.62 4.56
N HIS A 106 1.26 7.53 5.22
CA HIS A 106 2.49 6.79 4.93
C HIS A 106 2.49 6.06 3.56
N HIS A 107 1.33 5.97 2.89
CA HIS A 107 1.18 5.54 1.50
C HIS A 107 1.09 6.71 0.50
N GLU A 108 1.15 7.95 0.97
CA GLU A 108 1.29 9.12 0.10
C GLU A 108 2.70 9.17 -0.49
N LYS A 109 2.81 9.74 -1.69
CA LYS A 109 4.07 9.88 -2.42
C LYS A 109 4.28 11.34 -2.77
N LEU A 110 5.54 11.79 -2.80
CA LEU A 110 5.83 13.21 -3.05
C LEU A 110 5.37 13.69 -4.44
N ASP A 111 5.25 12.79 -5.41
CA ASP A 111 4.73 13.06 -6.75
C ASP A 111 3.20 13.15 -6.83
N GLY A 112 2.48 12.96 -5.72
CA GLY A 112 1.02 13.00 -5.64
C GLY A 112 0.31 11.75 -6.17
N THR A 113 1.04 10.71 -6.58
CA THR A 113 0.46 9.45 -7.07
C THR A 113 0.13 8.45 -5.96
N GLY A 114 0.35 8.84 -4.70
CA GLY A 114 0.02 8.06 -3.52
C GLY A 114 -1.46 8.09 -3.16
N TYR A 115 -1.79 7.53 -2.00
CA TYR A 115 -3.16 7.40 -1.51
C TYR A 115 -3.19 7.49 0.03
N PRO A 116 -4.35 7.77 0.66
CA PRO A 116 -5.70 7.79 0.11
C PRO A 116 -6.20 9.17 -0.36
N ARG A 117 -5.45 10.26 -0.11
CA ARG A 117 -5.86 11.64 -0.42
C ARG A 117 -5.16 12.18 -1.67
N GLY A 118 -4.04 11.59 -2.09
CA GLY A 118 -3.26 12.02 -3.26
C GLY A 118 -2.57 13.35 -2.99
N LEU A 119 -1.87 13.43 -1.86
CA LEU A 119 -1.22 14.65 -1.38
C LEU A 119 0.08 14.91 -2.15
N ALA A 120 0.28 16.17 -2.55
CA ALA A 120 1.55 16.60 -3.11
C ALA A 120 2.60 16.84 -2.01
N SER A 121 3.87 16.94 -2.41
CA SER A 121 5.00 17.08 -1.49
C SER A 121 4.82 18.19 -0.46
N GLU A 122 4.26 19.34 -0.84
CA GLU A 122 4.11 20.53 -0.02
C GLU A 122 3.09 20.34 1.12
N GLN A 123 2.23 19.33 0.99
CA GLN A 123 1.21 18.98 1.98
C GLN A 123 1.70 17.93 2.99
N LEU A 124 2.85 17.29 2.73
CA LEU A 124 3.42 16.24 3.56
C LEU A 124 4.49 16.80 4.48
N THR A 125 4.27 16.65 5.79
CA THR A 125 5.19 17.08 6.84
C THR A 125 6.40 16.16 6.94
N LEU A 126 7.44 16.60 7.64
CA LEU A 126 8.63 15.76 7.90
C LEU A 126 8.27 14.43 8.58
N ALA A 127 7.33 14.45 9.53
CA ALA A 127 6.88 13.23 10.22
C ALA A 127 6.26 12.21 9.25
N ASP A 128 5.45 12.69 8.30
CA ASP A 128 4.80 11.85 7.29
C ASP A 128 5.85 11.19 6.38
N ARG A 129 6.86 11.98 5.97
CA ARG A 129 7.98 11.51 5.12
C ARG A 129 8.87 10.49 5.84
N VAL A 130 9.12 10.69 7.13
CA VAL A 130 9.91 9.76 7.96
C VAL A 130 9.19 8.44 8.15
N ILE A 131 7.90 8.45 8.46
CA ILE A 131 7.11 7.22 8.65
C ILE A 131 7.00 6.44 7.34
N ALA A 132 6.71 7.10 6.22
CA ALA A 132 6.67 6.45 4.91
C ALA A 132 8.00 5.74 4.58
N LEU A 133 9.13 6.43 4.83
CA LEU A 133 10.46 5.85 4.61
C LEU A 133 10.72 4.64 5.51
N ALA A 134 10.39 4.74 6.80
CA ALA A 134 10.58 3.66 7.76
C ALA A 134 9.74 2.43 7.42
N ASP A 135 8.46 2.63 7.06
CA ASP A 135 7.55 1.57 6.64
C ASP A 135 8.05 0.83 5.40
N ILE A 136 8.53 1.58 4.39
CA ILE A 136 9.10 0.98 3.17
C ILE A 136 10.35 0.14 3.49
N PHE A 137 11.25 0.65 4.34
CA PHE A 137 12.47 -0.09 4.69
C PHE A 137 12.15 -1.39 5.46
N GLU A 138 11.25 -1.30 6.44
CA GLU A 138 10.76 -2.46 7.18
C GLU A 138 10.14 -3.48 6.22
N ALA A 139 9.20 -3.05 5.37
CA ALA A 139 8.48 -3.93 4.46
C ALA A 139 9.38 -4.62 3.42
N LEU A 140 10.48 -3.98 3.01
CA LEU A 140 11.46 -4.56 2.10
C LEU A 140 12.37 -5.60 2.79
N THR A 141 12.70 -5.36 4.06
CA THR A 141 13.63 -6.20 4.84
C THR A 141 12.95 -7.27 5.70
N ALA A 142 11.62 -7.22 5.83
CA ALA A 142 10.82 -8.20 6.56
C ALA A 142 11.02 -9.64 6.04
N ALA A 143 11.38 -10.55 6.94
CA ALA A 143 11.68 -11.95 6.65
C ALA A 143 10.55 -12.94 6.99
N ASP A 144 9.46 -12.43 7.57
CA ASP A 144 8.30 -13.18 8.04
C ASP A 144 7.25 -13.45 6.95
N ARG A 145 7.49 -12.98 5.73
CA ARG A 145 6.55 -13.12 4.60
C ARG A 145 6.75 -14.46 3.88
N PRO A 146 5.79 -15.42 3.96
CA PRO A 146 5.96 -16.77 3.45
C PRO A 146 6.09 -16.86 1.92
N TYR A 147 5.65 -15.81 1.21
CA TYR A 147 5.60 -15.77 -0.25
C TYR A 147 6.81 -15.09 -0.90
N LYS A 148 7.78 -14.58 -0.12
CA LYS A 148 8.96 -13.90 -0.68
C LYS A 148 10.16 -13.96 0.27
N PRO A 149 11.35 -14.33 -0.22
CA PRO A 149 12.55 -14.19 0.59
C PRO A 149 12.80 -12.72 0.94
N ALA A 150 13.25 -12.49 2.17
CA ALA A 150 13.63 -11.18 2.65
C ALA A 150 14.74 -10.58 1.76
N LYS A 151 14.67 -9.28 1.47
CA LYS A 151 15.72 -8.62 0.70
C LYS A 151 16.95 -8.36 1.54
N THR A 152 18.10 -8.29 0.88
CA THR A 152 19.33 -7.84 1.52
C THR A 152 19.32 -6.33 1.74
N LEU A 153 20.26 -5.82 2.54
CA LEU A 153 20.38 -4.38 2.81
C LEU A 153 20.71 -3.61 1.53
N SER A 154 21.68 -4.11 0.74
CA SER A 154 22.06 -3.44 -0.51
C SER A 154 20.88 -3.38 -1.49
N GLU A 155 20.10 -4.46 -1.61
CA GLU A 155 18.94 -4.50 -2.49
C GLU A 155 17.84 -3.54 -2.01
N SER A 156 17.53 -3.56 -0.71
CA SER A 156 16.48 -2.72 -0.12
C SER A 156 16.79 -1.23 -0.29
N LEU A 157 18.03 -0.83 0.02
CA LEU A 157 18.46 0.56 -0.09
C LEU A 157 18.58 1.01 -1.55
N ALA A 158 18.95 0.13 -2.48
CA ALA A 158 18.95 0.44 -3.92
C ALA A 158 17.52 0.67 -4.46
N ILE A 159 16.54 -0.11 -4.00
CA ILE A 159 15.11 0.13 -4.31
C ILE A 159 14.68 1.49 -3.78
N MET A 160 15.01 1.81 -2.53
CA MET A 160 14.67 3.09 -1.92
C MET A 160 15.34 4.28 -2.63
N ALA A 161 16.61 4.14 -3.07
CA ALA A 161 17.29 5.15 -3.88
C ALA A 161 16.54 5.40 -5.21
N THR A 162 16.04 4.35 -5.85
CA THR A 162 15.20 4.45 -7.05
C THR A 162 13.89 5.18 -6.75
N MET A 163 13.24 4.86 -5.63
CA MET A 163 12.00 5.52 -5.18
C MET A 163 12.22 7.00 -4.89
N ALA A 164 13.34 7.37 -4.27
CA ALA A 164 13.71 8.76 -4.00
C ALA A 164 13.89 9.56 -5.29
N ARG A 165 14.62 9.00 -6.28
CA ARG A 165 14.78 9.61 -7.61
C ARG A 165 13.46 9.80 -8.35
N GLN A 166 12.54 8.85 -8.18
CA GLN A 166 11.19 8.89 -8.76
C GLN A 166 10.25 9.82 -7.98
N LYS A 167 10.73 10.50 -6.93
CA LYS A 167 9.92 11.34 -6.03
C LYS A 167 8.76 10.57 -5.37
N HIS A 168 8.93 9.28 -5.15
CA HIS A 168 8.00 8.52 -4.30
C HIS A 168 8.27 8.81 -2.82
N ILE A 169 9.54 8.93 -2.44
CA ILE A 169 9.99 9.27 -1.07
C ILE A 169 10.91 10.49 -1.08
N ASP A 170 11.13 11.08 0.08
CA ASP A 170 12.01 12.24 0.25
C ASP A 170 13.49 11.86 0.17
N ALA A 171 14.20 12.47 -0.78
CA ALA A 171 15.64 12.25 -0.99
C ALA A 171 16.51 12.79 0.14
N GLU A 172 16.15 13.89 0.79
CA GLU A 172 16.89 14.45 1.94
C GLU A 172 16.71 13.57 3.19
N VAL A 173 15.48 13.12 3.46
CA VAL A 173 15.22 12.18 4.56
C VAL A 173 15.93 10.86 4.31
N PHE A 174 15.93 10.36 3.06
CA PHE A 174 16.67 9.17 2.70
C PHE A 174 18.19 9.34 2.83
N ARG A 175 18.74 10.49 2.41
CA ARG A 175 20.17 10.80 2.61
C ARG A 175 20.54 10.85 4.09
N PHE A 176 19.71 11.47 4.93
CA PHE A 176 19.89 11.46 6.38
C PHE A 176 19.84 10.04 6.94
N PHE A 177 18.89 9.22 6.50
CA PHE A 177 18.76 7.83 6.90
C PHE A 177 20.03 7.02 6.58
N LEU A 178 20.58 7.20 5.36
CA LEU A 178 21.84 6.57 4.95
C LEU A 178 23.03 6.97 5.83
N ARG A 179 23.24 8.29 6.04
CA ARG A 179 24.39 8.83 6.78
C ARG A 179 24.33 8.61 8.28
N SER A 180 23.13 8.63 8.85
CA SER A 180 22.94 8.45 10.30
C SER A 180 23.26 7.03 10.75
N GLY A 181 23.25 6.04 9.84
CA GLY A 181 23.51 4.65 10.17
C GLY A 181 22.33 3.93 10.83
N VAL A 182 21.17 4.59 10.99
CA VAL A 182 19.98 4.00 11.65
C VAL A 182 19.52 2.70 10.97
N TRP A 183 19.65 2.59 9.64
CA TRP A 183 19.37 1.34 8.92
C TRP A 183 20.27 0.18 9.36
N ARG A 184 21.53 0.47 9.70
CA ARG A 184 22.51 -0.52 10.16
C ARG A 184 22.20 -0.94 11.59
N ASP A 185 21.91 0.01 12.47
CA ASP A 185 21.51 -0.27 13.85
C ASP A 185 20.24 -1.13 13.89
N TYR A 186 19.26 -0.84 13.02
CA TYR A 186 18.08 -1.68 12.84
C TYR A 186 18.47 -3.08 12.35
N ALA A 187 19.31 -3.17 11.32
CA ALA A 187 19.74 -4.43 10.74
C ALA A 187 20.46 -5.34 11.72
N GLU A 188 21.34 -4.77 12.56
CA GLU A 188 22.08 -5.49 13.59
C GLU A 188 21.14 -6.12 14.63
N ARG A 189 20.04 -5.45 14.95
CA ARG A 189 19.09 -5.86 15.99
C ARG A 189 18.03 -6.82 15.48
N PHE A 190 17.55 -6.66 14.25
CA PHE A 190 16.32 -7.30 13.79
C PHE A 190 16.48 -8.17 12.54
N LEU A 191 17.54 -7.98 11.75
CA LEU A 191 17.71 -8.74 10.51
C LEU A 191 18.65 -9.93 10.67
N SER A 192 18.40 -10.97 9.89
CA SER A 192 19.25 -12.15 9.89
C SER A 192 20.64 -11.84 9.31
N PRO A 193 21.70 -12.57 9.71
CA PRO A 193 23.04 -12.38 9.15
C PRO A 193 23.11 -12.47 7.62
N LEU A 194 22.24 -13.27 7.01
CA LEU A 194 22.18 -13.46 5.56
C LEU A 194 21.68 -12.23 4.79
N GLN A 195 20.95 -11.32 5.46
CA GLN A 195 20.46 -10.09 4.85
C GLN A 195 21.46 -8.94 4.93
N ARG A 196 22.48 -9.06 5.79
CA ARG A 196 23.41 -7.96 6.14
C ARG A 196 24.63 -7.97 5.21
N ASP A 197 24.39 -7.78 3.92
CA ASP A 197 25.45 -7.61 2.93
C ASP A 197 26.08 -6.21 2.97
N ALA A 198 27.20 -6.05 2.27
CA ALA A 198 27.93 -4.78 2.22
C ALA A 198 27.13 -3.72 1.44
N VAL A 199 27.05 -2.51 1.99
CA VAL A 199 26.35 -1.36 1.39
C VAL A 199 27.35 -0.25 1.11
N ASP A 200 27.43 0.17 -0.16
CA ASP A 200 28.17 1.36 -0.58
C ASP A 200 27.24 2.59 -0.47
N VAL A 201 27.29 3.25 0.69
CA VAL A 201 26.47 4.45 0.97
C VAL A 201 26.81 5.59 0.01
N ASP A 202 28.08 5.80 -0.30
CA ASP A 202 28.48 6.89 -1.18
C ASP A 202 27.97 6.68 -2.62
N ALA A 203 27.94 5.43 -3.09
CA ALA A 203 27.32 5.09 -4.38
C ALA A 203 25.81 5.36 -4.39
N LEU A 204 25.10 5.00 -3.31
CA LEU A 204 23.68 5.29 -3.18
C LEU A 204 23.40 6.79 -3.18
N GLU A 205 24.22 7.58 -2.48
CA GLU A 205 24.08 9.04 -2.49
C GLU A 205 24.35 9.65 -3.86
N ARG A 206 25.42 9.23 -4.54
CA ARG A 206 25.71 9.67 -5.92
C ARG A 206 24.56 9.34 -6.87
N ALA A 207 23.84 8.26 -6.63
CA ALA A 207 22.70 7.88 -7.45
C ALA A 207 21.48 8.80 -7.27
N LEU A 208 21.38 9.56 -6.18
CA LEU A 208 20.26 10.49 -5.93
C LEU A 208 20.35 11.77 -6.78
N GLY A 209 21.52 12.08 -7.33
CA GLY A 209 21.83 13.38 -7.95
C GLY A 209 22.20 14.44 -6.92
#